data_AF-A0A925Q1I4-F1
#
_entry.id   AF-A0A925Q1I4-F1
#
_cell.length_a   1.000
_cell.length_b   1.000
_cell.length_c   1.000
_cell.angle_alpha   90.00
_cell.angle_beta   90.00
_cell.angle_gamma   90.00
#
_symmetry.space_group_name_H-M   'P 1'
#
loop_
_entity.id
_entity.type
_entity.pdbx_description
1 polymer ?
#
loop_
_entity_poly.entity_id
_entity_poly.type
_entity_poly.pdbx_seq_one_letter_code
_entity_poly.pdbx_strand_id
1 'polypeptide(L)'
;MRPVARLTVPAHRVELFVLDNASNRALAFGPAHVGGTASPGSTGNIVIVAHRDTHFAFLRDLAPDDEIDVETARGAARYRVREVAIIDKYDTRVLDAADSPQLTLITCYPFGALRPGTPLRYVVIADLAG
;
A
#
# COMPACT_ATOMS: atom_id res chain seq x y z
N MET A 1 18.32 2.09 -0.74
CA MET A 1 16.98 2.67 -0.63
C MET A 1 16.86 3.78 -1.65
N ARG A 2 15.95 3.63 -2.58
CA ARG A 2 15.65 4.59 -3.65
C ARG A 2 14.13 4.63 -3.90
N PRO A 3 13.58 5.76 -4.34
CA PRO A 3 12.21 5.79 -4.84
C PRO A 3 12.05 4.87 -6.06
N VAL A 4 10.96 4.11 -6.10
CA VAL A 4 10.58 3.23 -7.22
C VAL A 4 9.22 3.56 -7.82
N ALA A 5 8.36 4.25 -7.07
CA ALA A 5 7.10 4.75 -7.57
C ALA A 5 6.69 6.03 -6.84
N ARG A 6 5.83 6.81 -7.46
CA ARG A 6 5.03 7.85 -6.83
C ARG A 6 3.61 7.32 -6.65
N LEU A 7 3.08 7.43 -5.44
CA LEU A 7 1.70 7.07 -5.09
C LEU A 7 0.93 8.35 -4.78
N THR A 8 -0.18 8.55 -5.48
CA THR A 8 -1.05 9.71 -5.31
C THR A 8 -2.47 9.25 -5.03
N VAL A 9 -3.14 9.89 -4.08
CA VAL A 9 -4.56 9.69 -3.80
C VAL A 9 -5.27 11.05 -3.90
N PRO A 10 -5.84 11.38 -5.07
CA PRO A 10 -6.33 12.74 -5.35
C PRO A 10 -7.40 13.23 -4.38
N ALA A 11 -8.39 12.37 -4.06
CA ALA A 11 -9.49 12.72 -3.15
C ALA A 11 -9.01 13.13 -1.75
N HIS A 12 -7.87 12.59 -1.33
CA HIS A 12 -7.29 12.80 0.00
C HIS A 12 -6.08 13.75 -0.02
N ARG A 13 -5.73 14.32 -1.19
CA ARG A 13 -4.56 15.20 -1.39
C ARG A 13 -3.25 14.61 -0.88
N VAL A 14 -3.08 13.31 -1.07
CA VAL A 14 -1.88 12.58 -0.66
C VAL A 14 -0.97 12.39 -1.86
N GLU A 15 0.31 12.68 -1.68
CA GLU A 15 1.39 12.34 -2.61
C GLU A 15 2.57 11.79 -1.79
N LEU A 16 3.01 10.57 -2.12
CA LEU A 16 4.07 9.85 -1.42
C LEU A 16 5.02 9.18 -2.42
N PHE A 17 6.30 9.07 -2.04
CA PHE A 17 7.27 8.31 -2.80
C PHE A 17 7.48 6.94 -2.17
N VAL A 18 7.22 5.89 -2.94
CA VAL A 18 7.37 4.49 -2.53
C VAL A 18 8.83 4.08 -2.70
N LEU A 19 9.42 3.57 -1.62
CA LEU A 19 10.81 3.15 -1.56
C LEU A 19 10.95 1.66 -1.90
N ASP A 20 12.08 1.27 -2.48
CA ASP A 20 12.39 -0.13 -2.69
C ASP A 20 12.63 -0.89 -1.38
N ASN A 21 12.29 -2.18 -1.38
CA ASN A 21 12.64 -3.15 -0.34
C ASN A 21 12.25 -2.72 1.08
N ALA A 22 11.00 -3.03 1.45
CA ALA A 22 10.46 -2.82 2.79
C ALA A 22 11.42 -3.31 3.88
N SER A 23 11.82 -2.37 4.73
CA SER A 23 12.78 -2.58 5.83
C SER A 23 12.56 -1.51 6.89
N ASN A 24 13.07 -1.72 8.10
CA ASN A 24 12.99 -0.71 9.17
C ASN A 24 13.56 0.65 8.75
N ARG A 25 14.63 0.64 7.94
CA ARG A 25 15.20 1.87 7.41
C ARG A 25 14.23 2.56 6.44
N ALA A 26 13.61 1.80 5.51
CA ALA A 26 12.71 2.37 4.51
C ALA A 26 11.45 2.97 5.16
N LEU A 27 10.86 2.23 6.10
CA LEU A 27 9.65 2.65 6.80
C LEU A 27 9.84 3.91 7.66
N ALA A 28 11.09 4.23 8.04
CA ALA A 28 11.40 5.48 8.72
C ALA A 28 11.25 6.73 7.80
N PHE A 29 11.28 6.55 6.48
CA PHE A 29 11.27 7.66 5.50
C PHE A 29 10.07 7.66 4.57
N GLY A 30 9.33 6.56 4.45
CA GLY A 30 8.22 6.50 3.50
C GLY A 30 7.51 5.16 3.42
N PRO A 31 6.45 5.09 2.59
CA PRO A 31 5.91 3.80 2.17
C PRO A 31 6.98 3.01 1.40
N ALA A 32 6.96 1.69 1.54
CA ALA A 32 7.95 0.82 0.93
C ALA A 32 7.29 -0.40 0.26
N HIS A 33 7.80 -0.77 -0.91
CA HIS A 33 7.38 -1.96 -1.65
C HIS A 33 7.90 -3.23 -0.97
N VAL A 34 7.03 -4.24 -0.84
CA VAL A 34 7.40 -5.54 -0.27
C VAL A 34 8.05 -6.41 -1.35
N GLY A 35 9.33 -6.74 -1.15
CA GLY A 35 10.07 -7.63 -2.04
C GLY A 35 9.42 -9.02 -2.13
N GLY A 36 9.46 -9.63 -3.31
CA GLY A 36 8.78 -10.91 -3.61
C GLY A 36 7.36 -10.75 -4.13
N THR A 37 6.78 -9.55 -4.06
CA THR A 37 5.49 -9.21 -4.69
C THR A 37 5.71 -8.56 -6.06
N ALA A 38 4.65 -8.37 -6.85
CA ALA A 38 4.77 -7.77 -8.17
C ALA A 38 5.43 -6.39 -8.09
N SER A 39 6.30 -6.07 -9.04
CA SER A 39 6.95 -4.76 -9.08
C SER A 39 5.93 -3.67 -9.43
N PRO A 40 6.09 -2.43 -8.92
CA PRO A 40 5.29 -1.31 -9.40
C PRO A 40 5.32 -1.21 -10.93
N GLY A 41 4.13 -1.18 -11.55
CA GLY A 41 3.96 -1.14 -13.00
C GLY A 41 4.01 -2.50 -13.73
N SER A 42 4.07 -3.62 -13.01
CA SER A 42 3.90 -4.96 -13.60
C SER A 42 2.55 -5.59 -13.23
N THR A 43 2.10 -6.57 -14.01
CA THR A 43 0.94 -7.40 -13.64
C THR A 43 1.21 -8.20 -12.37
N GLY A 44 0.15 -8.39 -11.57
CA GLY A 44 0.16 -9.09 -10.30
C GLY A 44 -0.12 -8.19 -9.11
N ASN A 45 0.04 -8.73 -7.90
CA ASN A 45 -0.22 -8.02 -6.65
C ASN A 45 1.01 -7.22 -6.22
N ILE A 46 0.94 -5.89 -6.32
CA ILE A 46 1.94 -4.96 -5.80
C ILE A 46 1.59 -4.66 -4.34
N VAL A 47 2.46 -5.01 -3.41
CA VAL A 47 2.22 -4.75 -1.99
C VAL A 47 3.11 -3.62 -1.48
N ILE A 48 2.48 -2.64 -0.82
CA ILE A 48 3.15 -1.49 -0.23
C ILE A 48 2.78 -1.38 1.24
N VAL A 49 3.79 -1.18 2.08
CA VAL A 49 3.64 -1.05 3.54
C VAL A 49 4.10 0.32 4.01
N ALA A 50 3.41 0.89 4.99
CA ALA A 50 3.86 2.08 5.70
C ALA A 50 3.28 2.16 7.11
N HIS A 51 3.81 3.08 7.93
CA HIS A 51 3.32 3.33 9.29
C HIS A 51 1.94 4.01 9.29
N ARG A 52 1.05 3.55 10.19
CA ARG A 52 -0.38 3.92 10.26
C ARG A 52 -0.62 5.33 10.77
N ASP A 53 0.35 5.89 11.46
CA ASP A 53 0.29 7.15 12.20
C ASP A 53 1.07 8.27 11.49
N THR A 54 1.71 7.95 10.37
CA THR A 54 2.45 8.88 9.53
C THR A 54 2.00 8.70 8.07
N HIS A 55 2.82 8.04 7.25
CA HIS A 55 2.64 7.94 5.80
C HIS A 55 1.30 7.33 5.39
N PHE A 56 0.79 6.33 6.13
CA PHE A 56 -0.48 5.65 5.84
C PHE A 56 -1.62 6.04 6.78
N ALA A 57 -1.51 7.18 7.48
CA ALA A 57 -2.61 7.69 8.31
C ALA A 57 -3.91 7.92 7.52
N PHE A 58 -3.80 8.34 6.26
CA PHE A 58 -4.93 8.59 5.37
C PHE A 58 -5.71 7.32 4.98
N LEU A 59 -5.14 6.11 5.14
CA LEU A 59 -5.85 4.88 4.79
C LEU A 59 -7.14 4.68 5.58
N ARG A 60 -7.26 5.32 6.75
CA ARG A 60 -8.49 5.30 7.56
C ARG A 60 -9.68 6.00 6.90
N ASP A 61 -9.39 6.88 5.94
CA ASP A 61 -10.38 7.72 5.26
C ASP A 61 -10.68 7.20 3.84
N LEU A 62 -9.92 6.20 3.36
CA LEU A 62 -10.20 5.55 2.08
C LEU A 62 -11.48 4.72 2.13
N ALA A 63 -12.25 4.82 1.06
CA ALA A 63 -13.46 4.03 0.83
C ALA A 63 -13.38 3.27 -0.50
N PRO A 64 -14.22 2.22 -0.70
CA PRO A 64 -14.43 1.66 -2.03
C PRO A 64 -14.72 2.75 -3.07
N ASP A 65 -14.28 2.53 -4.30
CA ASP A 65 -14.28 3.48 -5.43
C ASP A 65 -13.29 4.64 -5.37
N ASP A 66 -12.55 4.87 -4.27
CA ASP A 66 -11.47 5.85 -4.26
C ASP A 66 -10.35 5.46 -5.26
N GLU A 67 -9.78 6.45 -5.94
CA GLU A 67 -8.72 6.25 -6.92
C GLU A 67 -7.33 6.43 -6.31
N ILE A 68 -6.42 5.54 -6.67
CA ILE A 68 -5.00 5.55 -6.27
C ILE A 68 -4.17 5.48 -7.55
N ASP A 69 -3.43 6.54 -7.84
CA ASP A 69 -2.53 6.59 -8.98
C ASP A 69 -1.12 6.13 -8.55
N VAL A 70 -0.55 5.17 -9.29
CA VAL A 70 0.82 4.68 -9.10
C VAL A 70 1.62 4.97 -10.35
N GLU A 71 2.59 5.86 -10.23
CA GLU A 71 3.48 6.26 -11.31
C GLU A 71 4.89 5.70 -11.11
N THR A 72 5.45 5.16 -12.18
CA THR A 72 6.81 4.62 -12.23
C THR A 72 7.55 5.16 -13.44
N ALA A 73 8.85 4.89 -13.53
CA ALA A 73 9.61 5.21 -14.74
C ALA A 73 9.11 4.51 -16.02
N ARG A 74 8.26 3.47 -15.89
CA ARG A 74 7.68 2.74 -17.02
C ARG A 74 6.31 3.26 -17.45
N GLY A 75 5.71 4.16 -16.68
CA GLY A 75 4.36 4.67 -16.89
C GLY A 75 3.55 4.74 -15.59
N ALA A 76 2.33 5.23 -15.73
CA ALA A 76 1.36 5.36 -14.66
C ALA A 76 0.22 4.34 -14.82
N ALA A 77 -0.26 3.84 -13.70
CA ALA A 77 -1.43 2.98 -13.60
C ALA A 77 -2.36 3.54 -12.53
N ARG A 78 -3.65 3.54 -12.81
CA ARG A 78 -4.69 3.93 -11.87
C ARG A 78 -5.31 2.69 -11.26
N TYR A 79 -5.47 2.69 -9.96
CA TYR A 79 -6.16 1.65 -9.21
C TYR A 79 -7.40 2.24 -8.57
N ARG A 80 -8.42 1.41 -8.40
CA ARG A 80 -9.66 1.74 -7.71
C ARG A 80 -9.81 0.84 -6.51
N VAL A 81 -10.02 1.42 -5.33
CA VAL A 81 -10.22 0.66 -4.10
C VAL A 81 -11.44 -0.25 -4.26
N ARG A 82 -11.22 -1.56 -4.13
CA ARG A 82 -12.27 -2.57 -4.12
C ARG A 82 -12.80 -2.77 -2.72
N GLU A 83 -11.90 -2.97 -1.76
CA GLU A 83 -12.28 -3.29 -0.39
C GLU A 83 -11.22 -2.92 0.65
N VAL A 84 -11.66 -2.92 1.90
CA VAL A 84 -10.84 -2.77 3.09
C VAL A 84 -11.05 -3.99 3.99
N ALA A 85 -9.97 -4.56 4.50
CA ALA A 85 -9.99 -5.67 5.43
C ALA A 85 -9.13 -5.39 6.68
N ILE A 86 -9.52 -5.99 7.80
CA ILE A 86 -8.71 -6.07 9.02
C ILE A 86 -8.31 -7.53 9.21
N ILE A 87 -7.00 -7.80 9.20
CA ILE A 87 -6.45 -9.16 9.27
C ILE A 87 -5.48 -9.30 10.45
N ASP A 88 -5.21 -10.54 10.85
CA ASP A 88 -4.08 -10.84 11.74
C ASP A 88 -2.75 -10.69 10.98
N LYS A 89 -1.71 -10.19 11.65
CA LYS A 89 -0.38 -9.96 11.07
C LYS A 89 0.31 -11.22 10.56
N TYR A 90 -0.12 -12.40 11.01
CA TYR A 90 0.40 -13.68 10.54
C TYR A 90 -0.34 -14.21 9.31
N ASP A 91 -1.42 -13.54 8.88
CA ASP A 91 -2.12 -13.86 7.65
C ASP A 91 -1.41 -13.26 6.44
N THR A 92 -0.58 -14.07 5.80
CA THR A 92 0.25 -13.63 4.67
C THR A 92 -0.43 -13.75 3.32
N ARG A 93 -1.67 -14.26 3.25
CA ARG A 93 -2.39 -14.48 1.99
C ARG A 93 -2.62 -13.19 1.20
N VAL A 94 -2.64 -12.04 1.87
CA VAL A 94 -2.71 -10.72 1.22
C VAL A 94 -1.45 -10.36 0.40
N LEU A 95 -0.38 -11.14 0.54
CA LEU A 95 0.86 -11.00 -0.24
C LEU A 95 0.88 -11.91 -1.46
N ASP A 96 -0.07 -12.84 -1.59
CA ASP A 96 -0.08 -13.82 -2.66
C ASP A 96 -0.20 -13.13 -4.02
N ALA A 97 0.34 -13.78 -5.05
CA ALA A 97 0.24 -13.29 -6.41
C ALA A 97 -1.22 -13.23 -6.85
N ALA A 98 -1.54 -12.24 -7.67
CA ALA A 98 -2.82 -12.11 -8.34
C ALA A 98 -2.63 -12.33 -9.86
N ASP A 99 -3.63 -12.91 -10.52
CA ASP A 99 -3.59 -13.10 -11.98
C ASP A 99 -3.82 -11.78 -12.73
N SER A 100 -4.48 -10.81 -12.09
CA SER A 100 -4.70 -9.46 -12.59
C SER A 100 -3.86 -8.43 -11.82
N PRO A 101 -3.61 -7.23 -12.39
CA PRO A 101 -2.93 -6.17 -11.66
C PRO A 101 -3.76 -5.73 -10.44
N GLN A 102 -3.15 -5.84 -9.27
CA GLN A 102 -3.76 -5.51 -7.98
C GLN A 102 -2.76 -4.69 -7.16
N LEU A 103 -3.26 -3.72 -6.41
CA LEU A 103 -2.50 -2.94 -5.44
C LEU A 103 -3.01 -3.25 -4.03
N THR A 104 -2.11 -3.65 -3.14
CA THR A 104 -2.42 -3.90 -1.73
C THR A 104 -1.63 -2.95 -0.83
N LEU A 105 -2.33 -2.10 -0.07
CA LEU A 105 -1.72 -1.19 0.89
C LEU A 105 -1.92 -1.72 2.30
N ILE A 106 -0.84 -1.88 3.07
CA ILE A 106 -0.89 -2.51 4.40
C ILE A 106 -0.31 -1.57 5.46
N THR A 107 -1.03 -1.42 6.56
CA THR A 107 -0.51 -0.77 7.77
C THR A 107 -0.90 -1.50 9.05
N CYS A 108 -0.32 -1.10 10.18
CA CYS A 108 -0.73 -1.61 11.49
C CYS A 108 -2.13 -1.10 11.88
N TYR A 109 -2.86 -1.89 12.64
CA TYR A 109 -4.20 -1.52 13.15
C TYR A 109 -4.31 -1.88 14.65
N PRO A 110 -5.07 -1.14 15.48
CA PRO A 110 -5.87 0.06 15.18
C PRO A 110 -5.04 1.35 15.04
N PHE A 111 -5.56 2.33 14.28
CA PHE A 111 -4.91 3.63 14.05
C PHE A 111 -4.55 4.36 15.35
N GLY A 112 -5.44 4.35 16.35
CA GLY A 112 -5.24 5.01 17.65
C GLY A 112 -4.42 4.21 18.68
N ALA A 113 -3.80 3.08 18.32
CA ALA A 113 -2.99 2.34 19.29
C ALA A 113 -1.76 3.16 19.73
N LEU A 114 -1.50 3.20 21.04
CA LEU A 114 -0.38 3.94 21.62
C LEU A 114 0.98 3.27 21.42
N ARG A 115 0.99 1.95 21.15
CA ARG A 115 2.22 1.17 20.97
C ARG A 115 2.27 0.55 19.56
N PRO A 116 3.48 0.34 19.00
CA PRO A 116 3.64 -0.44 17.78
C PRO A 116 3.45 -1.93 18.04
N GLY A 117 3.53 -2.75 16.99
CA GLY A 117 3.55 -4.22 17.12
C GLY A 117 2.20 -4.86 17.42
N THR A 118 1.10 -4.14 17.17
CA THR A 118 -0.26 -4.67 17.32
C THR A 118 -0.46 -5.92 16.45
N PRO A 119 -1.36 -6.85 16.85
CA PRO A 119 -1.56 -8.09 16.12
C PRO A 119 -2.30 -7.88 14.80
N LEU A 120 -2.99 -6.75 14.60
CA LEU A 120 -3.83 -6.54 13.43
C LEU A 120 -3.18 -5.65 12.37
N ARG A 121 -3.60 -5.84 11.13
CA ARG A 121 -3.26 -5.03 9.97
C ARG A 121 -4.52 -4.48 9.31
N TYR A 122 -4.44 -3.24 8.86
CA TYR A 122 -5.44 -2.63 7.99
C TYR A 122 -4.95 -2.76 6.56
N VAL A 123 -5.77 -3.37 5.71
CA VAL A 123 -5.40 -3.75 4.35
C VAL A 123 -6.41 -3.12 3.41
N VAL A 124 -5.91 -2.32 2.47
CA VAL A 124 -6.70 -1.78 1.36
C VAL A 124 -6.32 -2.57 0.12
N ILE A 125 -7.31 -3.10 -0.60
CA ILE A 125 -7.10 -3.82 -1.86
C ILE A 125 -7.78 -3.01 -2.97
N ALA A 126 -7.02 -2.75 -4.03
CA ALA A 126 -7.45 -1.99 -5.17
C ALA A 126 -7.09 -2.71 -6.47
N ASP A 127 -7.99 -2.68 -7.44
CA ASP A 127 -7.81 -3.30 -8.75
C ASP A 127 -7.51 -2.24 -9.80
N LEU A 128 -6.85 -2.62 -10.90
CA LEU A 128 -6.58 -1.69 -12.00
C LEU A 128 -7.89 -1.08 -12.52
N ALA A 129 -7.96 0.25 -12.54
CA ALA A 129 -9.04 0.97 -13.18
C ALA A 129 -8.88 0.88 -14.71
N GLY A 130 -9.97 0.54 -15.39
CA GLY A 130 -10.03 0.49 -16.86
C GLY A 130 -9.94 1.85 -17.53
#